data_AF-A0A7S1M8Q2-F1
#
_entry.id   AF-A0A7S1M8Q2-F1
#
_cell.length_a   1.000
_cell.length_b   1.000
_cell.length_c   1.000
_cell.angle_alpha   90.00
_cell.angle_beta   90.00
_cell.angle_gamma   90.00
#
_symmetry.space_group_name_H-M   'P 1'
#
loop_
_entity.id
_entity.type
_entity.pdbx_description
1 polymer ?
#
loop_
_entity_poly.entity_id
_entity_poly.type
_entity_poly.pdbx_seq_one_letter_code
_entity_poly.pdbx_strand_id
1 'polypeptide(L)'
;LKLSAQPGSLLVNSPVPAMVGGTMKLVLCTVLALPLAWPAAAVTPVQKVVQLLEGMVAKGNEEKHAEQVQFAAYKQFCDDTTTEKTRMISEANEKIEKLKADIEKAAADAAKLTKEIAGRDDDVSVWTGDQKAATKVRGIDKADYDTLHKDYSESIDALQRAIAVMKKQAYDRKQASFAQVAALKEVSLIPQETKKAIELFLSQDPEGLDVTA
;
A
#
# COMPACT_ATOMS: atom_id res chain seq x y z
N LEU A 1 -2.53 30.83 -4.31
CA LEU A 1 -1.33 30.66 -3.46
C LEU A 1 -0.09 31.03 -4.27
N LYS A 2 0.45 32.22 -4.02
CA LYS A 2 1.79 32.63 -4.48
C LYS A 2 2.80 32.00 -3.52
N LEU A 3 3.85 31.34 -4.03
CA LEU A 3 5.09 31.18 -3.29
C LEU A 3 6.27 31.32 -4.25
N SER A 4 6.80 32.54 -4.27
CA SER A 4 8.15 32.88 -4.70
C SER A 4 9.13 32.48 -3.59
N ALA A 5 10.21 31.79 -3.93
CA ALA A 5 11.40 31.70 -3.09
C ALA A 5 12.66 31.54 -3.95
N GLN A 6 13.63 32.42 -3.70
CA GLN A 6 14.95 32.57 -4.32
C GLN A 6 15.85 31.32 -4.28
N PRO A 7 16.91 31.32 -5.10
CA PRO A 7 18.23 30.91 -4.66
C PRO A 7 19.16 32.14 -4.57
N GLY A 8 19.65 32.41 -3.37
CA GLY A 8 20.74 33.34 -3.08
C GLY A 8 21.99 32.60 -2.60
N SER A 9 23.13 33.30 -2.64
CA SER A 9 24.50 32.90 -2.28
C SER A 9 25.19 32.05 -3.35
N LEU A 10 26.39 32.35 -3.86
CA LEU A 10 27.57 32.93 -3.22
C LEU A 10 28.36 33.76 -4.25
N LEU A 11 28.38 35.09 -4.09
CA LEU A 11 29.42 35.95 -4.63
C LEU A 11 30.51 36.06 -3.56
N VAL A 12 31.62 35.36 -3.76
CA VAL A 12 32.84 35.54 -2.96
C VAL A 12 33.70 36.62 -3.61
N ASN A 13 34.20 37.44 -2.70
CA ASN A 13 34.80 38.74 -2.86
C ASN A 13 36.30 38.66 -3.21
N SER A 14 36.76 39.78 -3.75
CA SER A 14 38.12 40.24 -4.15
C SER A 14 39.28 39.97 -3.17
N PRO A 15 40.55 40.26 -3.57
CA PRO A 15 41.08 41.60 -3.27
C PRO A 15 42.03 42.22 -4.34
N VAL A 16 41.90 43.52 -4.56
CA VAL A 16 42.84 44.42 -5.25
C VAL A 16 43.64 45.20 -4.18
N PRO A 17 44.97 45.38 -4.30
CA PRO A 17 45.78 46.06 -3.29
C PRO A 17 45.68 47.59 -3.35
N ALA A 18 45.62 48.18 -2.15
CA ALA A 18 45.57 49.61 -1.89
C ALA A 18 46.94 50.29 -2.08
N MET A 19 46.96 51.40 -2.82
CA MET A 19 48.07 52.38 -2.82
C MET A 19 47.77 53.51 -1.85
N VAL A 20 48.63 53.68 -0.84
CA VAL A 20 48.58 54.77 0.14
C VAL A 20 49.40 55.95 -0.38
N GLY A 21 48.75 57.12 -0.46
CA GLY A 21 49.37 58.40 -0.74
C GLY A 21 50.15 58.94 0.47
N GLY A 22 51.39 59.38 0.24
CA GLY A 22 52.24 60.06 1.19
C GLY A 22 52.46 61.52 0.78
N THR A 23 52.07 62.44 1.66
CA THR A 23 52.03 63.88 1.48
C THR A 23 53.39 64.58 1.62
N MET A 24 53.54 65.60 0.79
CA MET A 24 54.44 66.78 0.79
C MET A 24 54.96 67.26 2.17
N LYS A 25 56.28 67.48 2.27
CA LYS A 25 56.91 68.42 3.22
C LYS A 25 57.96 69.28 2.51
N LEU A 26 57.61 70.56 2.39
CA LEU A 26 58.45 71.70 2.06
C LEU A 26 59.47 71.95 3.20
N VAL A 27 60.70 72.41 2.90
CA VAL A 27 61.41 73.54 3.56
C VAL A 27 62.93 73.52 3.28
N LEU A 28 63.38 74.67 2.73
CA LEU A 28 64.69 75.36 2.87
C LEU A 28 65.83 75.18 1.86
N CYS A 29 66.02 76.25 1.07
CA CYS A 29 67.21 76.66 0.35
C CYS A 29 68.51 76.67 1.19
N THR A 30 69.57 76.06 0.65
CA THR A 30 70.95 76.57 0.79
C THR A 30 71.67 76.45 -0.56
N VAL A 31 71.99 77.61 -1.13
CA VAL A 31 72.82 77.81 -2.31
C VAL A 31 74.27 77.45 -1.97
N LEU A 32 74.87 76.54 -2.74
CA LEU A 32 76.32 76.49 -2.93
C LEU A 32 76.61 76.13 -4.40
N ALA A 33 77.18 77.10 -5.12
CA ALA A 33 77.55 77.03 -6.51
C ALA A 33 79.04 76.71 -6.66
N LEU A 34 79.39 75.68 -7.45
CA LEU A 34 80.48 75.59 -8.46
C LEU A 34 80.54 74.15 -9.01
N PRO A 35 81.14 73.89 -10.20
CA PRO A 35 80.43 73.29 -11.32
C PRO A 35 81.18 72.05 -11.85
N LEU A 36 80.74 71.55 -13.01
CA LEU A 36 81.50 70.66 -13.90
C LEU A 36 81.68 69.20 -13.43
N ALA A 37 80.73 68.35 -13.81
CA ALA A 37 81.03 67.16 -14.62
C ALA A 37 79.70 66.44 -14.89
N TRP A 38 78.96 66.91 -15.89
CA TRP A 38 78.15 66.00 -16.68
C TRP A 38 79.14 65.10 -17.43
N PRO A 39 79.20 63.78 -17.22
CA PRO A 39 79.42 62.94 -18.36
C PRO A 39 78.19 63.16 -19.23
N ALA A 40 78.30 64.09 -20.17
CA ALA A 40 77.56 63.99 -21.41
C ALA A 40 78.02 62.65 -22.01
N ALA A 41 77.36 61.57 -21.59
CA ALA A 41 77.34 60.35 -22.37
C ALA A 41 76.70 60.80 -23.68
N ALA A 42 77.56 61.10 -24.65
CA ALA A 42 77.17 61.30 -26.03
C ALA A 42 76.55 59.97 -26.44
N VAL A 43 75.25 59.83 -26.20
CA VAL A 43 74.49 58.72 -26.74
C VAL A 43 74.51 58.97 -28.23
N THR A 44 75.40 58.27 -28.91
CA THR A 44 75.51 58.40 -30.35
C THR A 44 74.13 58.07 -30.94
N PRO A 45 73.67 58.76 -31.99
CA PRO A 45 72.38 58.47 -32.62
C PRO A 45 72.20 56.99 -32.97
N VAL A 46 73.30 56.30 -33.29
CA VAL A 46 73.36 54.85 -33.54
C VAL A 46 73.01 54.04 -32.28
N GLN A 47 73.48 54.45 -31.10
CA GLN A 47 73.22 53.76 -29.84
C GLN A 47 71.78 53.97 -29.33
N LYS A 48 71.13 55.08 -29.70
CA LYS A 48 69.68 55.27 -29.47
C LYS A 48 68.81 54.41 -30.39
N VAL A 49 69.23 54.17 -31.63
CA VAL A 49 68.55 53.22 -32.53
C VAL A 49 68.71 51.78 -32.02
N VAL A 50 69.89 51.40 -31.52
CA VAL A 50 70.10 50.08 -30.91
C VAL A 50 69.22 49.90 -29.66
N GLN A 51 69.15 50.88 -28.76
CA GLN A 51 68.23 50.83 -27.60
C GLN A 51 66.75 50.74 -28.00
N LEU A 52 66.34 51.41 -29.08
CA LEU A 52 64.96 51.34 -29.57
C LEU A 52 64.64 49.99 -30.20
N LEU A 53 65.57 49.41 -30.99
CA LEU A 53 65.43 48.08 -31.55
C LEU A 53 65.44 46.99 -30.47
N GLU A 54 66.32 47.10 -29.47
CA GLU A 54 66.33 46.21 -28.30
C GLU A 54 65.03 46.32 -27.49
N GLY A 55 64.50 47.53 -27.31
CA GLY A 55 63.21 47.76 -26.65
C GLY A 55 62.01 47.23 -27.43
N MET A 56 62.03 47.29 -28.77
CA MET A 56 60.99 46.69 -29.61
C MET A 56 61.07 45.16 -29.62
N VAL A 57 62.26 44.57 -29.60
CA VAL A 57 62.45 43.12 -29.47
C VAL A 57 62.00 42.63 -28.09
N ALA A 58 62.32 43.36 -27.02
CA ALA A 58 61.87 43.03 -25.67
C ALA A 58 60.34 43.10 -25.55
N LYS A 59 59.71 44.18 -26.03
CA LYS A 59 58.24 44.30 -26.06
C LYS A 59 57.59 43.23 -26.93
N GLY A 60 58.15 42.93 -28.10
CA GLY A 60 57.63 41.89 -28.98
C GLY A 60 57.71 40.49 -28.35
N ASN A 61 58.73 40.21 -27.54
CA ASN A 61 58.82 38.96 -26.79
C ASN A 61 57.83 38.94 -25.61
N GLU A 62 57.69 40.03 -24.85
CA GLU A 62 56.70 40.11 -23.76
C GLU A 62 55.26 39.98 -24.26
N GLU A 63 54.90 40.68 -25.34
CA GLU A 63 53.57 40.60 -25.96
C GLU A 63 53.31 39.21 -26.53
N LYS A 64 54.30 38.60 -27.20
CA LYS A 64 54.19 37.21 -27.67
C LYS A 64 53.97 36.22 -26.52
N HIS A 65 54.70 36.37 -25.41
CA HIS A 65 54.51 35.52 -24.24
C HIS A 65 53.14 35.74 -23.60
N ALA A 66 52.68 36.99 -23.50
CA ALA A 66 51.35 37.32 -23.00
C ALA A 66 50.25 36.70 -23.88
N GLU A 67 50.33 36.82 -25.20
CA GLU A 67 49.38 36.20 -26.13
C GLU A 67 49.42 34.67 -26.06
N GLN A 68 50.60 34.06 -25.94
CA GLN A 68 50.73 32.61 -25.78
C GLN A 68 50.03 32.11 -24.51
N VAL A 69 50.18 32.83 -23.40
CA VAL A 69 49.52 32.46 -22.13
C VAL A 69 48.00 32.63 -22.23
N GLN A 70 47.52 33.73 -22.82
CA GLN A 70 46.08 33.95 -23.01
C GLN A 70 45.47 32.94 -23.97
N PHE A 71 46.17 32.59 -25.06
CA PHE A 71 45.72 31.58 -26.00
C PHE A 71 45.69 30.18 -25.38
N ALA A 72 46.71 29.82 -24.60
CA ALA A 72 46.73 28.55 -23.87
C ALA A 72 45.59 28.47 -22.85
N ALA A 73 45.33 29.54 -22.09
CA ALA A 73 44.21 29.62 -21.16
C ALA A 73 42.85 29.52 -21.87
N TYR A 74 42.68 30.21 -23.00
CA TYR A 74 41.46 30.14 -23.79
C TYR A 74 41.24 28.76 -24.41
N LYS A 75 42.29 28.12 -24.91
CA LYS A 75 42.24 26.75 -25.43
C LYS A 75 41.81 25.76 -24.33
N GLN A 76 42.44 25.84 -23.17
CA GLN A 76 42.05 25.02 -22.02
C GLN A 76 40.59 25.25 -21.62
N PHE A 77 40.14 26.52 -21.57
CA PHE A 77 38.73 26.82 -21.31
C PHE A 77 37.77 26.20 -22.35
N CYS A 78 38.13 26.23 -23.64
CA CYS A 78 37.34 25.61 -24.70
C CYS A 78 37.28 24.09 -24.55
N ASP A 79 38.41 23.45 -24.26
CA ASP A 79 38.52 21.99 -24.09
C ASP A 79 37.77 21.54 -22.82
N ASP A 80 37.95 22.23 -21.70
CA ASP A 80 37.25 21.97 -20.44
C ASP A 80 35.73 22.18 -20.61
N THR A 81 35.31 23.25 -21.26
CA THR A 81 33.88 23.51 -21.50
C THR A 81 33.26 22.47 -22.42
N THR A 82 33.99 22.01 -23.43
CA THR A 82 33.50 21.01 -24.38
C THR A 82 33.34 19.65 -23.71
N THR A 83 34.33 19.22 -22.92
CA THR A 83 34.29 17.96 -22.18
C THR A 83 33.19 17.97 -21.12
N GLU A 84 33.09 19.03 -20.32
CA GLU A 84 32.03 19.16 -19.32
C GLU A 84 30.63 19.17 -19.93
N LYS A 85 30.40 19.95 -21.00
CA LYS A 85 29.10 19.93 -21.69
C LYS A 85 28.77 18.57 -22.27
N THR A 86 29.74 17.87 -22.86
CA THR A 86 29.54 16.52 -23.42
C THR A 86 29.18 15.52 -22.32
N ARG A 87 29.88 15.58 -21.17
CA ARG A 87 29.56 14.77 -19.98
C ARG A 87 28.15 15.05 -19.47
N MET A 88 27.79 16.33 -19.32
CA MET A 88 26.46 16.73 -18.86
C MET A 88 25.35 16.27 -19.82
N ILE A 89 25.59 16.33 -21.14
CA ILE A 89 24.64 15.81 -22.14
C ILE A 89 24.49 14.29 -22.00
N SER A 90 25.60 13.55 -21.84
CA SER A 90 25.55 12.10 -21.64
C SER A 90 24.76 11.74 -20.37
N GLU A 91 25.06 12.38 -19.24
CA GLU A 91 24.35 12.16 -17.98
C GLU A 91 22.87 12.54 -18.06
N ALA A 92 22.54 13.63 -18.77
CA ALA A 92 21.16 14.03 -19.00
C ALA A 92 20.41 13.00 -19.85
N ASN A 93 21.03 12.48 -20.92
CA ASN A 93 20.44 11.42 -21.74
C ASN A 93 20.22 10.14 -20.95
N GLU A 94 21.18 9.71 -20.13
CA GLU A 94 21.00 8.55 -19.24
C GLU A 94 19.85 8.74 -18.25
N LYS A 95 19.71 9.95 -17.68
CA LYS A 95 18.58 10.26 -16.79
C LYS A 95 17.25 10.24 -17.53
N ILE A 96 17.21 10.75 -18.76
CA ILE A 96 16.02 10.72 -19.61
C ILE A 96 15.60 9.26 -19.87
N GLU A 97 16.53 8.39 -20.24
CA GLU A 97 16.20 6.98 -20.50
C GLU A 97 15.75 6.24 -19.24
N LYS A 98 16.39 6.50 -18.08
CA LYS A 98 15.93 5.97 -16.78
C LYS A 98 14.51 6.43 -16.45
N LEU A 99 14.24 7.73 -16.57
CA LEU A 99 12.91 8.29 -16.29
C LEU A 99 11.86 7.75 -17.26
N LYS A 100 12.18 7.54 -18.54
CA LYS A 100 11.26 6.88 -19.49
C LYS A 100 10.94 5.45 -19.08
N ALA A 101 11.97 4.66 -18.72
CA ALA A 101 11.76 3.29 -18.25
C ALA A 101 10.90 3.25 -16.97
N ASP A 102 11.13 4.18 -16.04
CA ASP A 102 10.32 4.29 -14.82
C ASP A 102 8.87 4.69 -15.13
N ILE A 103 8.63 5.58 -16.10
CA ILE A 103 7.28 5.95 -16.56
C ILE A 103 6.56 4.74 -17.16
N GLU A 104 7.22 3.97 -18.03
CA GLU A 104 6.64 2.77 -18.64
C GLU A 104 6.31 1.71 -17.58
N LYS A 105 7.22 1.50 -16.62
CA LYS A 105 6.98 0.61 -15.49
C LYS A 105 5.79 1.06 -14.65
N ALA A 106 5.73 2.34 -14.28
CA ALA A 106 4.61 2.88 -13.51
C ALA A 106 3.27 2.77 -14.27
N ALA A 107 3.27 2.95 -15.59
CA ALA A 107 2.10 2.77 -16.42
C ALA A 107 1.64 1.30 -16.47
N ALA A 108 2.58 0.35 -16.60
CA ALA A 108 2.28 -1.08 -16.55
C ALA A 108 1.74 -1.51 -15.18
N ASP A 109 2.35 -1.03 -14.09
CA ASP A 109 1.90 -1.29 -12.72
C ASP A 109 0.50 -0.72 -12.47
N ALA A 110 0.22 0.51 -12.94
CA ALA A 110 -1.11 1.12 -12.84
C ALA A 110 -2.18 0.30 -13.59
N ALA A 111 -1.87 -0.17 -14.81
CA ALA A 111 -2.78 -1.01 -15.58
C ALA A 111 -3.02 -2.37 -14.91
N LYS A 112 -1.97 -2.98 -14.34
CA LYS A 112 -2.08 -4.24 -13.58
C LYS A 112 -2.94 -4.06 -12.33
N LEU A 113 -2.65 -3.06 -11.52
CA LEU A 113 -3.42 -2.76 -10.30
C LEU A 113 -4.88 -2.46 -10.61
N THR A 114 -5.18 -1.76 -11.70
CA THR A 114 -6.56 -1.51 -12.12
C THR A 114 -7.32 -2.80 -12.44
N LYS A 115 -6.67 -3.75 -13.13
CA LYS A 115 -7.26 -5.08 -13.40
C LYS A 115 -7.46 -5.90 -12.13
N GLU A 116 -6.49 -5.86 -11.22
CA GLU A 116 -6.60 -6.54 -9.93
C GLU A 116 -7.74 -5.96 -9.09
N ILE A 117 -7.89 -4.63 -9.04
CA ILE A 117 -9.01 -3.97 -8.34
C ILE A 117 -10.35 -4.44 -8.90
N ALA A 118 -10.53 -4.42 -10.23
CA ALA A 118 -11.77 -4.89 -10.86
C ALA A 118 -12.08 -6.35 -10.51
N GLY A 119 -11.08 -7.24 -10.55
CA GLY A 119 -11.27 -8.64 -10.15
C GLY A 119 -11.62 -8.80 -8.67
N ARG A 120 -11.02 -8.01 -7.78
CA ARG A 120 -11.36 -8.03 -6.35
C ARG A 120 -12.76 -7.48 -6.07
N ASP A 121 -13.22 -6.48 -6.81
CA ASP A 121 -14.59 -5.97 -6.68
C ASP A 121 -15.63 -7.02 -7.09
N ASP A 122 -15.34 -7.79 -8.16
CA ASP A 122 -16.16 -8.93 -8.57
C ASP A 122 -16.19 -10.02 -7.49
N ASP A 123 -15.04 -10.40 -6.93
CA ASP A 123 -14.94 -11.38 -5.83
C ASP A 123 -15.75 -10.93 -4.60
N VAL A 124 -15.65 -9.65 -4.21
CA VAL A 124 -16.41 -9.08 -3.09
C VAL A 124 -17.91 -9.15 -3.36
N SER A 125 -18.35 -8.85 -4.58
CA SER A 125 -19.76 -8.96 -4.97
C SER A 125 -20.27 -10.40 -4.83
N VAL A 126 -19.52 -11.38 -5.33
CA VAL A 126 -19.85 -12.81 -5.22
C VAL A 126 -19.91 -13.24 -3.75
N TRP A 127 -18.88 -12.96 -2.95
CA TRP A 127 -18.84 -13.37 -1.55
C TRP A 127 -19.92 -12.71 -0.69
N THR A 128 -20.27 -11.47 -0.96
CA THR A 128 -21.39 -10.81 -0.26
C THR A 128 -22.74 -11.41 -0.65
N GLY A 129 -22.89 -11.85 -1.91
CA GLY A 129 -24.04 -12.64 -2.37
C GLY A 129 -24.14 -13.98 -1.63
N ASP A 130 -23.04 -14.74 -1.60
CA ASP A 130 -22.96 -16.04 -0.94
C ASP A 130 -23.21 -15.93 0.57
N GLN A 131 -22.66 -14.90 1.22
CA GLN A 131 -22.90 -14.64 2.64
C GLN A 131 -24.39 -14.43 2.91
N LYS A 132 -25.09 -13.64 2.10
CA LYS A 132 -26.53 -13.40 2.24
C LYS A 132 -27.34 -14.68 1.99
N ALA A 133 -27.00 -15.44 0.95
CA ALA A 133 -27.66 -16.70 0.65
C ALA A 133 -27.48 -17.72 1.79
N ALA A 134 -26.25 -17.92 2.27
CA ALA A 134 -25.96 -18.80 3.39
C ALA A 134 -26.67 -18.36 4.68
N THR A 135 -26.73 -17.06 4.94
CA THR A 135 -27.45 -16.52 6.11
C THR A 135 -28.95 -16.77 6.01
N LYS A 136 -29.53 -16.63 4.81
CA LYS A 136 -30.96 -16.93 4.56
C LYS A 136 -31.25 -18.41 4.79
N VAL A 137 -30.43 -19.32 4.24
CA VAL A 137 -30.59 -20.77 4.43
C VAL A 137 -30.49 -21.13 5.91
N ARG A 138 -29.48 -20.61 6.63
CA ARG A 138 -29.36 -20.82 8.08
C ARG A 138 -30.57 -20.33 8.87
N GLY A 139 -31.19 -19.23 8.44
CA GLY A 139 -32.41 -18.70 9.05
C GLY A 139 -33.62 -19.63 8.85
N ILE A 140 -33.75 -20.21 7.65
CA ILE A 140 -34.80 -21.17 7.31
C ILE A 140 -34.59 -22.47 8.10
N ASP A 141 -33.40 -23.07 8.02
CA ASP A 141 -33.08 -24.33 8.69
C ASP A 141 -33.28 -24.22 10.20
N LYS A 142 -32.95 -23.07 10.79
CA LYS A 142 -33.19 -22.82 12.22
C LYS A 142 -34.68 -22.77 12.54
N ALA A 143 -35.48 -22.08 11.72
CA ALA A 143 -36.92 -22.02 11.92
C ALA A 143 -37.57 -23.41 11.83
N ASP A 144 -37.17 -24.20 10.82
CA ASP A 144 -37.65 -25.57 10.63
C ASP A 144 -37.18 -26.51 11.76
N TYR A 145 -35.97 -26.31 12.28
CA TYR A 145 -35.48 -27.04 13.45
C TYR A 145 -36.29 -26.70 14.71
N ASP A 146 -36.58 -25.42 14.95
CA ASP A 146 -37.32 -24.98 16.13
C ASP A 146 -38.77 -25.48 16.12
N THR A 147 -39.40 -25.64 14.95
CA THR A 147 -40.74 -26.26 14.82
C THR A 147 -40.67 -27.77 15.05
N LEU A 148 -39.77 -28.46 14.35
CA LEU A 148 -39.59 -29.91 14.47
C LEU A 148 -39.24 -30.34 15.90
N HIS A 149 -38.35 -29.58 16.57
CA HIS A 149 -38.01 -29.84 17.96
C HIS A 149 -39.23 -29.71 18.88
N LYS A 150 -40.09 -28.70 18.68
CA LYS A 150 -41.32 -28.56 19.48
C LYS A 150 -42.22 -29.78 19.32
N ASP A 151 -42.53 -30.16 18.08
CA ASP A 151 -43.39 -31.30 17.77
C ASP A 151 -42.87 -32.60 18.39
N TYR A 152 -41.56 -32.85 18.33
CA TYR A 152 -40.95 -34.00 18.99
C TYR A 152 -40.97 -33.92 20.51
N SER A 153 -40.71 -32.74 21.09
CA SER A 153 -40.77 -32.56 22.54
C SER A 153 -42.18 -32.78 23.09
N GLU A 154 -43.21 -32.30 22.38
CA GLU A 154 -44.62 -32.52 22.70
C GLU A 154 -45.01 -34.00 22.56
N SER A 155 -44.49 -34.68 21.52
CA SER A 155 -44.69 -36.12 21.32
C SER A 155 -44.07 -36.95 22.44
N ILE A 156 -42.84 -36.63 22.86
CA ILE A 156 -42.15 -37.31 23.98
C ILE A 156 -42.95 -37.13 25.28
N ASP A 157 -43.40 -35.91 25.56
CA ASP A 157 -44.19 -35.58 26.74
C ASP A 157 -45.56 -36.29 26.74
N ALA A 158 -46.21 -36.40 25.57
CA ALA A 158 -47.42 -37.19 25.40
C ALA A 158 -47.20 -38.69 25.69
N LEU A 159 -46.11 -39.28 25.19
CA LEU A 159 -45.74 -40.67 25.47
C LEU A 159 -45.44 -40.88 26.97
N GLN A 160 -44.74 -39.95 27.62
CA GLN A 160 -44.49 -40.01 29.07
C GLN A 160 -45.78 -39.97 29.88
N ARG A 161 -46.74 -39.11 29.50
CA ARG A 161 -48.07 -39.09 30.11
C ARG A 161 -48.83 -40.40 29.89
N ALA A 162 -48.79 -40.96 28.69
CA ALA A 162 -49.45 -42.23 28.38
C ALA A 162 -48.88 -43.36 29.24
N ILE A 163 -47.56 -43.46 29.36
CA ILE A 163 -46.88 -44.42 30.24
C ILE A 163 -47.30 -44.20 31.70
N ALA A 164 -47.39 -42.96 32.18
CA ALA A 164 -47.83 -42.67 33.54
C ALA A 164 -49.29 -43.07 33.79
N VAL A 165 -50.19 -42.87 32.81
CA VAL A 165 -51.60 -43.32 32.89
C VAL A 165 -51.68 -44.84 32.88
N MET A 166 -50.96 -45.52 31.98
CA MET A 166 -50.89 -46.99 31.95
C MET A 166 -50.37 -47.56 33.27
N LYS A 167 -49.29 -46.99 33.84
CA LYS A 167 -48.76 -47.41 35.15
C LYS A 167 -49.75 -47.17 36.29
N LYS A 168 -50.53 -46.08 36.26
CA LYS A 168 -51.59 -45.81 37.25
C LYS A 168 -52.80 -46.75 37.10
N GLN A 169 -53.08 -47.20 35.88
CA GLN A 169 -54.18 -48.12 35.56
C GLN A 169 -53.78 -49.60 35.59
N ALA A 170 -52.50 -49.91 35.83
CA ALA A 170 -51.98 -51.25 36.03
C ALA A 170 -52.35 -51.80 37.42
N TYR A 171 -53.65 -52.02 37.62
CA TYR A 171 -54.20 -52.79 38.72
C TYR A 171 -55.29 -53.70 38.16
N ASP A 172 -55.46 -54.89 38.74
CA ASP A 172 -56.44 -55.88 38.27
C ASP A 172 -57.86 -55.32 38.31
N ARG A 173 -58.37 -54.98 37.13
CA ARG A 173 -59.77 -54.62 36.93
C ARG A 173 -60.56 -55.91 36.76
N LYS A 174 -61.45 -56.24 37.69
CA LYS A 174 -62.52 -57.22 37.40
C LYS A 174 -63.30 -56.68 36.20
N GLN A 175 -63.11 -57.32 35.04
CA GLN A 175 -63.57 -56.83 33.75
C GLN A 175 -65.11 -56.73 33.71
N ALA A 176 -65.66 -55.56 34.02
CA ALA A 176 -67.09 -55.28 33.88
C ALA A 176 -67.50 -55.08 32.42
N SER A 177 -66.57 -54.99 31.46
CA SER A 177 -66.91 -54.92 30.03
C SER A 177 -67.50 -56.22 29.50
N PHE A 178 -67.30 -57.35 30.18
CA PHE A 178 -68.05 -58.59 29.90
C PHE A 178 -69.46 -58.60 30.51
N ALA A 179 -69.85 -57.64 31.34
CA ALA A 179 -71.21 -57.58 31.89
C ALA A 179 -72.26 -57.29 30.80
N GLN A 180 -71.90 -56.57 29.73
CA GLN A 180 -72.77 -56.36 28.57
C GLN A 180 -72.98 -57.65 27.77
N VAL A 181 -71.94 -58.49 27.66
CA VAL A 181 -72.03 -59.80 27.01
C VAL A 181 -72.79 -60.80 27.89
N ALA A 182 -72.64 -60.71 29.22
CA ALA A 182 -73.44 -61.48 30.17
C ALA A 182 -74.94 -61.09 30.13
N ALA A 183 -75.27 -59.82 29.90
CA ALA A 183 -76.66 -59.36 29.72
C ALA A 183 -77.33 -59.92 28.45
N LEU A 184 -76.55 -60.31 27.43
CA LEU A 184 -77.07 -60.98 26.23
C LEU A 184 -77.49 -62.44 26.50
N LYS A 185 -77.07 -63.06 27.62
CA LYS A 185 -77.47 -64.43 28.01
C LYS A 185 -78.98 -64.53 28.30
N GLU A 186 -79.55 -63.44 28.83
CA GLU A 186 -80.95 -63.33 29.32
C GLU A 186 -81.96 -62.90 28.23
N VAL A 187 -81.50 -62.50 27.04
CA VAL A 187 -82.39 -62.10 25.95
C VAL A 187 -82.97 -63.34 25.26
N SER A 188 -84.31 -63.41 25.18
CA SER A 188 -85.08 -64.55 24.65
C SER A 188 -85.03 -64.71 23.13
N LEU A 189 -84.46 -63.74 22.41
CA LEU A 189 -84.43 -63.66 20.94
C LEU A 189 -83.18 -64.27 20.28
N ILE A 190 -82.25 -64.85 21.06
CA ILE A 190 -80.98 -65.39 20.54
C ILE A 190 -81.05 -66.93 20.40
N PRO A 191 -80.71 -67.50 19.22
CA PRO A 191 -80.66 -68.95 19.01
C PRO A 191 -79.71 -69.69 19.97
N GLN A 192 -80.05 -70.93 20.35
CA GLN A 192 -79.32 -71.73 21.34
C GLN A 192 -77.85 -72.01 20.97
N GLU A 193 -77.53 -72.09 19.68
CA GLU A 193 -76.15 -72.27 19.21
C GLU A 193 -75.25 -71.09 19.57
N THR A 194 -75.77 -69.85 19.45
CA THR A 194 -75.04 -68.63 19.80
C THR A 194 -74.78 -68.54 21.30
N LYS A 195 -75.70 -69.04 22.14
CA LYS A 195 -75.51 -69.09 23.60
C LYS A 195 -74.35 -69.99 24.00
N LYS A 196 -74.23 -71.16 23.35
CA LYS A 196 -73.11 -72.09 23.58
C LYS A 196 -71.78 -71.53 23.09
N ALA A 197 -71.76 -70.83 21.95
CA ALA A 197 -70.55 -70.19 21.44
C ALA A 197 -70.05 -69.05 22.34
N ILE A 198 -70.97 -68.26 22.91
CA ILE A 198 -70.64 -67.21 23.89
C ILE A 198 -70.11 -67.81 25.19
N GLU A 199 -70.72 -68.90 25.68
CA GLU A 199 -70.27 -69.58 26.89
C GLU A 199 -68.89 -70.23 26.72
N LEU A 200 -68.64 -70.87 25.57
CA LEU A 200 -67.33 -71.42 25.22
C LEU A 200 -66.25 -70.33 25.16
N PHE A 201 -66.57 -69.18 24.56
CA PHE A 201 -65.66 -68.03 24.50
C PHE A 201 -65.41 -67.40 25.88
N LEU A 202 -66.42 -67.32 26.75
CA LEU A 202 -66.25 -66.84 28.13
C LEU A 202 -65.44 -67.80 29.01
N SER A 203 -65.48 -69.11 28.73
CA SER A 203 -64.68 -70.11 29.45
C SER A 203 -63.24 -70.21 28.98
N GLN A 204 -62.85 -69.48 27.94
CA GLN A 204 -61.50 -69.47 27.40
C GLN A 204 -60.74 -68.29 28.03
N ASP A 205 -60.02 -68.56 29.13
CA ASP A 205 -59.21 -67.56 29.84
C ASP A 205 -58.17 -66.90 28.92
N PRO A 206 -57.99 -65.57 28.97
CA PRO A 206 -56.92 -64.87 28.27
C PRO A 206 -55.61 -64.98 29.08
N GLU A 207 -55.00 -66.17 29.09
CA GLU A 207 -53.63 -66.34 29.56
C GLU A 207 -52.68 -65.61 28.58
N GLY A 208 -52.19 -64.44 29.02
CA GLY A 208 -50.86 -63.92 28.65
C GLY A 208 -50.69 -63.32 27.26
N LEU A 209 -51.13 -62.07 27.05
CA LEU A 209 -50.43 -61.16 26.15
C LEU A 209 -49.56 -60.21 26.98
N ASP A 210 -48.47 -60.76 27.53
CA ASP A 210 -47.36 -59.97 28.06
C ASP A 210 -46.56 -59.42 26.88
N VAL A 211 -46.82 -58.18 26.49
CA VAL A 211 -46.00 -57.44 25.54
C VAL A 211 -44.95 -56.63 26.29
N THR A 212 -43.92 -57.31 26.78
CA THR A 212 -42.62 -56.68 27.02
C THR A 212 -41.96 -56.39 25.66
N ALA A 213 -42.07 -55.14 25.23
CA ALA A 213 -41.19 -54.47 24.29
C ALA A 213 -40.79 -53.11 24.87
#